data_AF-A0A6B2KZN8-F1
#
_entry.id   AF-A0A6B2KZN8-F1
#
_cell.length_a   1.000
_cell.length_b   1.000
_cell.length_c   1.000
_cell.angle_alpha   90.00
_cell.angle_beta   90.00
_cell.angle_gamma   90.00
#
_symmetry.space_group_name_H-M   'P 1'
#
loop_
_entity.id
_entity.type
_entity.pdbx_description
1 polymer ?
#
loop_
_entity_poly.entity_id
_entity_poly.type
_entity_poly.pdbx_seq_one_letter_code
_entity_poly.pdbx_strand_id
1 'polypeptide(L)'
;MEGVEDLNVDLWLQVIPQIIARIHSNVSEISKPLQHLLSRIGKAHPQALVYPLSVASTSISEERRIAAQTAMNNMRQFNETLVNQSELVAKELIRVAILWPEMWHEGLEDASRHYFGDHNVEAMIERILPLQEKLKHPETTQEYAFIQAFEKDLVKAWEYCQRYKRNGDVSNMNKAWDIYYQVFRKIDKQLPTLTRLDLQTVSPLLNRASDLDLAVPGTYKPGRPIVRIHTFNPVLKVISSKQRPRKLTLYGSDGLDWHFLLKGHEDLRQDERVMQLFGLVNNLLKKDARTRNLDLSIQRYGVIPLSPHSGLIGWVVDSDTLHHLIRDYRQSHHIVLNQEHKDMLEICNDYEKLPVIQKTEVFLEALTKSDGKDVEQILWLRSTNSEIWLMRRSNYTTSLATMSMVGYILGLGDRHPSNLMVDRHTGKIIHIDFGDCFEVAMQREKYPEKIPFRLTRMLINAMEVSGIDGTFRSICEKVMTVLREHSESLVAVLEAFVYDPLLNWRLLPTKEVANPTNGRRTSISQRPPIYNNSLDDEESFSYSISSSSSVNTFDRGANDEMVPQDVSNQRAVSVINRIKMKLSGRDFNGNDVLDVTKQVDNLIDQATSVQNLCQCYVGWCPFW
;
A
#
# COMPACT_ATOMS: atom_id res chain seq x y z
N MET A 1 22.68 -30.60 8.43
CA MET A 1 22.69 -29.55 9.48
C MET A 1 24.08 -28.93 9.64
N GLU A 2 25.17 -29.68 9.50
CA GLU A 2 26.56 -29.19 9.63
C GLU A 2 26.84 -27.90 8.83
N GLY A 3 26.43 -27.83 7.56
CA GLY A 3 26.68 -26.62 6.75
C GLY A 3 25.95 -25.33 7.18
N VAL A 4 24.90 -25.40 8.02
CA VAL A 4 24.22 -24.18 8.54
C VAL A 4 24.96 -23.62 9.77
N GLU A 5 25.70 -24.48 10.48
CA GLU A 5 26.48 -24.06 11.64
C GLU A 5 27.74 -23.29 11.22
N ASP A 6 28.35 -23.68 10.11
CA ASP A 6 29.57 -23.08 9.56
C ASP A 6 29.35 -21.73 8.84
N LEU A 7 28.11 -21.41 8.45
CA LEU A 7 27.80 -20.17 7.75
C LEU A 7 27.75 -18.96 8.69
N ASN A 8 28.30 -17.83 8.23
CA ASN A 8 28.20 -16.57 8.96
C ASN A 8 26.71 -16.16 9.14
N VAL A 9 26.35 -15.86 10.39
CA VAL A 9 25.02 -15.41 10.81
C VAL A 9 24.56 -14.17 10.03
N ASP A 10 25.48 -13.30 9.63
CA ASP A 10 25.20 -12.07 8.86
C ASP A 10 24.49 -12.35 7.53
N LEU A 11 24.77 -13.49 6.89
CA LEU A 11 24.18 -13.84 5.60
C LEU A 11 22.67 -14.07 5.71
N TRP A 12 22.21 -14.56 6.86
CA TRP A 12 20.81 -14.87 7.12
C TRP A 12 19.96 -13.62 7.35
N LEU A 13 20.57 -12.47 7.69
CA LEU A 13 19.86 -11.23 7.97
C LEU A 13 19.02 -10.75 6.77
N GLN A 14 19.49 -11.00 5.55
CA GLN A 14 18.79 -10.59 4.32
C GLN A 14 17.52 -11.41 4.04
N VAL A 15 17.43 -12.61 4.61
CA VAL A 15 16.35 -13.58 4.39
C VAL A 15 15.52 -13.84 5.64
N ILE A 16 15.68 -13.02 6.69
CA ILE A 16 14.88 -13.10 7.94
C ILE A 16 13.38 -13.16 7.65
N PRO A 17 12.83 -12.28 6.79
CA PRO A 17 11.40 -12.30 6.56
C PRO A 17 10.95 -13.64 5.91
N GLN A 18 11.75 -14.26 5.05
CA GLN A 18 11.46 -15.57 4.43
C GLN A 18 11.51 -16.69 5.48
N ILE A 19 12.49 -16.65 6.39
CA ILE A 19 12.60 -17.60 7.51
C ILE A 19 11.34 -17.51 8.39
N ILE A 20 10.91 -16.30 8.73
CA ILE A 20 9.76 -16.07 9.62
C ILE A 20 8.44 -16.44 8.95
N ALA A 21 8.32 -16.31 7.62
CA ALA A 21 7.16 -16.79 6.88
C ALA A 21 6.91 -18.29 7.09
N ARG A 22 7.98 -19.08 7.30
CA ARG A 22 7.95 -20.54 7.47
C ARG A 22 8.26 -21.00 8.91
N ILE A 23 8.13 -20.10 9.89
CA ILE A 23 8.41 -20.39 11.30
C ILE A 23 7.55 -21.53 11.88
N HIS A 24 6.32 -21.66 11.36
CA HIS A 24 5.46 -22.81 11.57
C HIS A 24 5.49 -23.64 10.29
N SER A 25 6.19 -24.76 10.33
CA SER A 25 6.19 -25.75 9.26
C SER A 25 5.69 -27.05 9.87
N ASN A 26 4.76 -27.71 9.18
CA ASN A 26 4.18 -28.99 9.61
C ASN A 26 5.23 -30.12 9.61
N VAL A 27 6.40 -29.88 9.01
CA VAL A 27 7.53 -30.80 8.99
C VAL A 27 8.48 -30.49 10.15
N SER A 28 8.44 -31.34 11.18
CA SER A 28 9.26 -31.23 12.40
C SER A 28 10.76 -31.20 12.12
N GLU A 29 11.20 -31.87 11.05
CA GLU A 29 12.60 -31.90 10.60
C GLU A 29 13.08 -30.54 10.09
N ILE A 30 12.18 -29.64 9.67
CA ILE A 30 12.49 -28.29 9.19
C ILE A 30 12.29 -27.25 10.31
N SER A 31 11.23 -27.39 11.11
CA SER A 31 10.89 -26.40 12.14
C SER A 31 11.94 -26.32 13.25
N LYS A 32 12.50 -27.46 13.69
CA LYS A 32 13.54 -27.48 14.74
C LYS A 32 14.83 -26.74 14.31
N PRO A 33 15.44 -27.02 13.14
CA PRO A 33 16.57 -26.24 12.66
C PRO A 33 16.29 -24.76 12.49
N LEU A 34 15.09 -24.39 12.02
CA LEU A 34 14.71 -22.97 11.87
C LEU A 34 14.66 -22.25 13.22
N GLN A 35 14.07 -22.89 14.23
CA GLN A 35 14.04 -22.35 15.59
C GLN A 35 15.45 -22.21 16.19
N HIS A 36 16.32 -23.19 15.95
CA HIS A 36 17.73 -23.10 16.34
C HIS A 36 18.46 -21.94 15.64
N LEU A 37 18.25 -21.77 14.33
CA LEU A 37 18.83 -20.67 13.55
C LEU A 37 18.33 -19.30 14.05
N LEU A 38 17.03 -19.16 14.30
CA LEU A 38 16.45 -17.93 14.86
C LEU A 38 17.03 -17.61 16.24
N SER A 39 17.27 -18.62 17.08
CA SER A 39 17.93 -18.44 18.38
C SER A 39 19.39 -17.94 18.21
N ARG A 40 20.14 -18.51 17.26
CA ARG A 40 21.51 -18.04 16.93
C ARG A 40 21.52 -16.61 16.42
N ILE A 41 20.62 -16.26 15.49
CA ILE A 41 20.48 -14.88 14.98
C ILE A 41 20.04 -13.95 16.11
N GLY A 42 19.13 -14.37 16.99
CA GLY A 42 18.63 -13.58 18.12
C GLY A 42 19.73 -13.27 19.13
N LYS A 43 20.67 -14.20 19.34
CA LYS A 43 21.83 -13.98 20.21
C LYS A 43 22.87 -13.03 19.60
N ALA A 44 23.10 -13.10 18.30
CA ALA A 44 24.12 -12.29 17.62
C ALA A 44 23.62 -10.89 17.19
N HIS A 45 22.39 -10.82 16.69
CA HIS A 45 21.79 -9.64 16.06
C HIS A 45 20.31 -9.47 16.47
N PRO A 46 20.01 -9.28 17.77
CA PRO A 46 18.62 -9.22 18.26
C PRO A 46 17.81 -8.08 17.61
N GLN A 47 18.46 -6.95 17.31
CA GLN A 47 17.84 -5.78 16.66
C GLN A 47 17.23 -6.08 15.27
N ALA A 48 17.75 -7.09 14.56
CA ALA A 48 17.21 -7.48 13.25
C ALA A 48 15.95 -8.35 13.37
N LEU A 49 15.73 -9.00 14.51
CA LEU A 49 14.65 -9.97 14.71
C LEU A 49 13.45 -9.42 15.49
N VAL A 50 13.64 -8.38 16.32
CA VAL A 50 12.57 -7.82 17.16
C VAL A 50 11.29 -7.51 16.38
N TYR A 51 11.33 -6.67 15.35
CA TYR A 51 10.12 -6.29 14.61
C TYR A 51 9.49 -7.46 13.85
N PRO A 52 10.24 -8.26 13.07
CA PRO A 52 9.65 -9.39 12.37
C PRO A 52 9.02 -10.44 13.29
N LEU A 53 9.61 -10.70 14.47
CA LEU A 53 9.04 -11.61 15.46
C LEU A 53 7.82 -11.01 16.19
N SER A 54 7.82 -9.71 16.51
CA SER A 54 6.64 -9.02 17.06
C SER A 54 5.44 -9.04 16.11
N VAL A 55 5.67 -8.96 14.80
CA VAL A 55 4.60 -9.11 13.79
C VAL A 55 4.10 -10.56 13.78
N ALA A 56 5.01 -11.53 13.85
CA ALA A 56 4.64 -12.94 13.85
C ALA A 56 3.89 -13.37 15.14
N SER A 57 4.15 -12.72 16.28
CA SER A 57 3.44 -12.97 17.54
C SER A 57 2.02 -12.37 17.58
N THR A 58 1.70 -11.44 16.68
CA THR A 58 0.34 -10.89 16.51
C THR A 58 -0.43 -11.55 15.35
N SER A 59 0.08 -12.67 14.85
CA SER A 59 -0.54 -13.45 13.77
C SER A 59 -1.88 -14.06 14.21
N ILE A 60 -2.80 -14.17 13.24
CA ILE A 60 -4.10 -14.86 13.39
C ILE A 60 -3.91 -16.37 13.56
N SER A 61 -2.94 -16.96 12.84
CA SER A 61 -2.57 -18.37 12.99
C SER A 61 -1.98 -18.64 14.39
N GLU A 62 -2.63 -19.51 15.14
CA GLU A 62 -2.24 -19.94 16.49
C GLU A 62 -0.84 -20.55 16.50
N GLU A 63 -0.58 -21.51 15.60
CA GLU A 63 0.68 -22.24 15.54
C GLU A 63 1.86 -21.29 15.29
N ARG A 64 1.67 -20.34 14.36
CA ARG A 64 2.67 -19.30 14.08
C ARG A 64 2.91 -18.41 15.28
N ARG A 65 1.84 -18.00 15.96
CA ARG A 65 1.92 -17.17 17.15
C ARG A 65 2.71 -17.86 18.26
N ILE A 66 2.43 -19.13 18.54
CA ILE A 66 3.15 -19.92 19.55
C ILE A 66 4.63 -20.07 19.18
N ALA A 67 4.93 -20.38 17.92
CA ALA A 67 6.30 -20.53 17.44
C ALA A 67 7.11 -19.22 17.51
N ALA A 68 6.48 -18.08 17.18
CA ALA A 68 7.07 -16.75 17.30
C ALA A 68 7.27 -16.34 18.76
N GLN A 69 6.29 -16.61 19.63
CA GLN A 69 6.39 -16.33 21.07
C GLN A 69 7.52 -17.14 21.71
N THR A 70 7.71 -18.39 21.28
CA THR A 70 8.82 -19.25 21.73
C THR A 70 10.17 -18.65 21.32
N ALA A 71 10.31 -18.21 20.06
CA ALA A 71 11.52 -17.55 19.59
C ALA A 71 11.80 -16.22 20.32
N MET A 72 10.76 -15.43 20.59
CA MET A 72 10.85 -14.20 21.38
C MET A 72 11.26 -14.47 22.83
N ASN A 73 10.73 -15.52 23.46
CA ASN A 73 11.11 -15.93 24.81
C ASN A 73 12.57 -16.39 24.89
N ASN A 74 13.06 -17.09 23.86
CA ASN A 74 14.49 -17.44 23.78
C ASN A 74 15.36 -16.19 23.64
N MET A 75 14.95 -15.21 22.83
CA MET A 75 15.66 -13.94 22.71
C MET A 75 15.62 -13.13 24.01
N ARG A 76 14.52 -13.20 24.76
CA ARG A 76 14.35 -12.55 26.07
C ARG A 76 15.35 -13.06 27.11
N GLN A 77 15.81 -14.31 27.02
CA GLN A 77 16.86 -14.85 27.90
C GLN A 77 18.21 -14.14 27.72
N PHE A 78 18.48 -13.58 26.53
CA PHE A 78 19.75 -12.90 26.23
C PHE A 78 19.63 -11.37 26.27
N ASN A 79 18.47 -10.83 25.87
CA ASN A 79 18.24 -9.39 25.73
C ASN A 79 16.84 -8.97 26.19
N GLU A 80 16.53 -9.21 27.46
CA GLU A 80 15.20 -8.92 28.05
C GLU A 80 14.75 -7.47 27.85
N THR A 81 15.61 -6.50 28.17
CA THR A 81 15.29 -5.07 28.07
C THR A 81 14.89 -4.67 26.65
N LEU A 82 15.63 -5.13 25.64
CA LEU A 82 15.37 -4.83 24.24
C LEU A 82 14.04 -5.43 23.78
N VAL A 83 13.74 -6.67 24.16
CA VAL A 83 12.48 -7.35 23.83
C VAL A 83 11.30 -6.59 24.43
N ASN A 84 11.37 -6.25 25.73
CA ASN A 84 10.32 -5.51 26.44
C ASN A 84 10.09 -4.12 25.82
N GLN A 85 11.16 -3.41 25.48
CA GLN A 85 11.08 -2.12 24.79
C GLN A 85 10.43 -2.26 23.41
N SER A 86 10.81 -3.28 22.63
CA SER A 86 10.26 -3.50 21.30
C SER A 86 8.77 -3.85 21.32
N GLU A 87 8.32 -4.68 22.26
CA GLU A 87 6.91 -5.02 22.45
C GLU A 87 6.08 -3.80 22.84
N LEU A 88 6.58 -2.97 23.77
CA LEU A 88 5.93 -1.73 24.17
C LEU A 88 5.80 -0.77 22.98
N VAL A 89 6.90 -0.53 22.26
CA VAL A 89 6.90 0.39 21.11
C VAL A 89 5.97 -0.11 20.01
N ALA A 90 5.99 -1.40 19.69
CA ALA A 90 5.10 -1.97 18.67
C ALA A 90 3.63 -1.85 19.08
N LYS A 91 3.25 -2.25 20.31
CA LYS A 91 1.86 -2.15 20.82
C LYS A 91 1.34 -0.72 20.73
N GLU A 92 2.14 0.23 21.20
CA GLU A 92 1.71 1.63 21.27
C GLU A 92 1.71 2.32 19.91
N LEU A 93 2.63 1.97 19.00
CA LEU A 93 2.56 2.45 17.62
C LEU A 93 1.32 1.91 16.90
N ILE A 94 0.93 0.65 17.13
CA ILE A 94 -0.33 0.10 16.60
C ILE A 94 -1.53 0.88 17.14
N ARG A 95 -1.54 1.24 18.43
CA ARG A 95 -2.59 2.08 19.04
C ARG A 95 -2.66 3.47 18.41
N VAL A 96 -1.52 4.11 18.16
CA VAL A 96 -1.45 5.44 17.52
C VAL A 96 -1.83 5.37 16.04
N ALA A 97 -1.59 4.23 15.37
CA ALA A 97 -1.87 4.06 13.95
C ALA A 97 -3.37 4.13 13.63
N ILE A 98 -4.22 3.62 14.53
CA ILE A 98 -5.67 3.52 14.34
C ILE A 98 -6.40 3.90 15.64
N LEU A 99 -7.08 5.05 15.62
CA LEU A 99 -7.79 5.56 16.80
C LEU A 99 -9.18 4.93 16.93
N TRP A 100 -9.75 4.90 18.13
CA TRP A 100 -11.10 4.35 18.34
C TRP A 100 -12.19 5.00 17.46
N PRO A 101 -12.25 6.33 17.28
CA PRO A 101 -13.18 6.94 16.32
C PRO A 101 -13.05 6.37 14.90
N GLU A 102 -11.82 6.09 14.46
CA GLU A 102 -11.56 5.53 13.12
C GLU A 102 -12.01 4.07 13.04
N MET A 103 -11.68 3.27 14.06
CA MET A 103 -12.14 1.88 14.15
C MET A 103 -13.67 1.77 14.12
N TRP A 104 -14.35 2.66 14.84
CA TRP A 104 -15.81 2.70 14.89
C TRP A 104 -16.42 3.23 13.59
N HIS A 105 -15.82 4.24 12.96
CA HIS A 105 -16.28 4.74 11.66
C HIS A 105 -16.22 3.65 10.58
N GLU A 106 -15.05 3.02 10.40
CA GLU A 106 -14.86 1.93 9.43
C GLU A 106 -15.73 0.72 9.79
N GLY A 107 -15.73 0.30 11.05
CA GLY A 107 -16.51 -0.86 11.50
C GLY A 107 -18.02 -0.70 11.31
N LEU A 108 -18.56 0.50 11.52
CA LEU A 108 -19.97 0.80 11.27
C LEU A 108 -20.27 0.92 9.77
N GLU A 109 -19.35 1.45 8.97
CA GLU A 109 -19.48 1.47 7.52
C GLU A 109 -19.55 0.04 6.96
N ASP A 110 -18.63 -0.85 7.36
CA ASP A 110 -18.62 -2.25 6.95
C ASP A 110 -19.88 -3.00 7.43
N ALA A 111 -20.25 -2.83 8.70
CA ALA A 111 -21.48 -3.38 9.26
C ALA A 111 -22.72 -2.95 8.47
N SER A 112 -22.74 -1.72 7.96
CA SER A 112 -23.86 -1.20 7.16
C SER A 112 -23.98 -1.90 5.81
N ARG A 113 -22.85 -2.28 5.19
CA ARG A 113 -22.83 -3.02 3.92
C ARG A 113 -23.41 -4.41 4.10
N HIS A 114 -23.02 -5.14 5.15
CA HIS A 114 -23.61 -6.45 5.43
C HIS A 114 -25.10 -6.39 5.71
N TYR A 115 -25.56 -5.38 6.46
CA TYR A 115 -26.96 -5.26 6.81
C TYR A 115 -27.86 -4.78 5.65
N PHE A 116 -27.49 -3.68 4.99
CA PHE A 116 -28.33 -3.07 3.95
C PHE A 116 -28.03 -3.60 2.54
N GLY A 117 -26.80 -4.05 2.28
CA GLY A 117 -26.40 -4.66 1.01
C GLY A 117 -26.70 -6.15 1.01
N ASP A 118 -26.04 -6.91 1.87
CA ASP A 118 -26.08 -8.39 1.83
C ASP A 118 -27.28 -8.98 2.59
N HIS A 119 -28.02 -8.15 3.34
CA HIS A 119 -29.12 -8.56 4.21
C HIS A 119 -28.68 -9.59 5.27
N ASN A 120 -27.40 -9.57 5.64
CA ASN A 120 -26.78 -10.48 6.58
C ASN A 120 -26.58 -9.81 7.95
N VAL A 121 -27.52 -10.10 8.85
CA VAL A 121 -27.52 -9.52 10.20
C VAL A 121 -26.49 -10.19 11.12
N GLU A 122 -26.20 -11.47 10.91
CA GLU A 122 -25.26 -12.22 11.75
C GLU A 122 -23.83 -11.74 11.51
N ALA A 123 -23.41 -11.63 10.25
CA ALA A 123 -22.11 -11.06 9.88
C ALA A 123 -21.93 -9.62 10.40
N MET A 124 -23.00 -8.82 10.38
CA MET A 124 -22.97 -7.48 10.96
C MET A 124 -22.69 -7.49 12.47
N ILE A 125 -23.36 -8.37 13.22
CA ILE A 125 -23.15 -8.49 14.68
C ILE A 125 -21.73 -8.99 14.98
N GLU A 126 -21.23 -9.94 14.20
CA GLU A 126 -19.85 -10.44 14.31
C GLU A 126 -18.81 -9.33 14.08
N ARG A 127 -19.05 -8.43 13.12
CA ARG A 127 -18.17 -7.29 12.86
C ARG A 127 -18.13 -6.28 14.01
N ILE A 128 -19.27 -6.03 14.65
CA ILE A 128 -19.40 -5.06 15.76
C ILE A 128 -18.89 -5.63 17.09
N LEU A 129 -19.00 -6.94 17.32
CA LEU A 129 -18.67 -7.58 18.59
C LEU A 129 -17.25 -7.25 19.11
N PRO A 130 -16.16 -7.36 18.33
CA PRO A 130 -14.81 -7.01 18.79
C PRO A 130 -14.68 -5.53 19.19
N LEU A 131 -15.43 -4.63 18.53
CA LEU A 131 -15.42 -3.20 18.85
C LEU A 131 -16.09 -2.93 20.20
N GLN A 132 -17.17 -3.66 20.49
CA GLN A 132 -17.87 -3.58 21.77
C GLN A 132 -17.01 -4.12 22.92
N GLU A 133 -16.24 -5.19 22.70
CA GLU A 133 -15.31 -5.70 23.71
C GLU A 133 -14.19 -4.71 24.04
N LYS A 134 -13.68 -3.96 23.05
CA LYS A 134 -12.67 -2.93 23.27
C LYS A 134 -13.14 -1.80 24.18
N LEU A 135 -14.42 -1.41 24.12
CA LEU A 135 -14.96 -0.33 24.97
C LEU A 135 -14.81 -0.60 26.47
N LYS A 136 -14.71 -1.86 26.89
CA LYS A 136 -14.61 -2.26 28.30
C LYS A 136 -13.24 -1.95 28.92
N HIS A 137 -12.22 -1.68 28.10
CA HIS A 137 -10.83 -1.57 28.55
C HIS A 137 -10.13 -0.31 28.01
N PRO A 138 -10.55 0.91 28.40
CA PRO A 138 -9.83 2.14 28.07
C PRO A 138 -8.49 2.23 28.79
N GLU A 139 -7.42 2.51 28.04
CA GLU A 139 -6.07 2.69 28.54
C GLU A 139 -5.61 4.16 28.48
N THR A 140 -6.13 4.96 27.54
CA THR A 140 -5.59 6.31 27.25
C THR A 140 -6.62 7.43 27.42
N THR A 141 -6.16 8.66 27.63
CA THR A 141 -7.04 9.82 27.82
C THR A 141 -8.00 10.02 26.64
N GLN A 142 -7.52 9.81 25.41
CA GLN A 142 -8.37 9.88 24.22
C GLN A 142 -9.46 8.80 24.22
N GLU A 143 -9.14 7.58 24.66
CA GLU A 143 -10.10 6.47 24.75
C GLU A 143 -11.17 6.75 25.81
N TYR A 144 -10.78 7.27 26.98
CA TYR A 144 -11.73 7.74 28.00
C TYR A 144 -12.65 8.84 27.47
N ALA A 145 -12.12 9.81 26.72
CA ALA A 145 -12.91 10.86 26.10
C ALA A 145 -13.93 10.30 25.07
N PHE A 146 -13.54 9.29 24.30
CA PHE A 146 -14.44 8.59 23.39
C PHE A 146 -15.59 7.89 24.12
N ILE A 147 -15.26 7.15 25.19
CA ILE A 147 -16.26 6.47 26.04
C ILE A 147 -17.25 7.49 26.60
N GLN A 148 -16.75 8.57 27.20
CA GLN A 148 -17.60 9.62 27.77
C GLN A 148 -18.58 10.21 26.75
N ALA A 149 -18.18 10.31 25.48
CA ALA A 149 -19.00 10.86 24.40
C ALA A 149 -20.01 9.87 23.81
N PHE A 150 -19.65 8.59 23.66
CA PHE A 150 -20.40 7.64 22.82
C PHE A 150 -20.86 6.34 23.51
N GLU A 151 -20.32 5.98 24.68
CA GLU A 151 -20.57 4.68 25.32
C GLU A 151 -22.07 4.41 25.54
N LYS A 152 -22.80 5.39 26.09
CA LYS A 152 -24.24 5.25 26.38
C LYS A 152 -25.05 4.89 25.13
N ASP A 153 -24.73 5.54 24.01
CA ASP A 153 -25.39 5.30 22.73
C ASP A 153 -25.00 3.92 22.17
N LEU A 154 -23.70 3.59 22.19
CA LEU A 154 -23.18 2.32 21.65
C LEU A 154 -23.64 1.09 22.44
N VAL A 155 -23.67 1.16 23.76
CA VAL A 155 -24.17 0.08 24.63
C VAL A 155 -25.67 -0.12 24.42
N LYS A 156 -26.44 0.97 24.33
CA LYS A 156 -27.88 0.90 24.05
C LYS A 156 -28.17 0.29 22.67
N ALA A 157 -27.42 0.68 21.65
CA ALA A 157 -27.53 0.09 20.32
C ALA A 157 -27.21 -1.42 20.35
N TRP A 158 -26.17 -1.80 21.09
CA TRP A 158 -25.78 -3.20 21.27
C TRP A 158 -26.83 -4.04 22.01
N GLU A 159 -27.47 -3.50 23.05
CA GLU A 159 -28.57 -4.18 23.74
C GLU A 159 -29.72 -4.52 22.77
N TYR A 160 -30.04 -3.61 21.84
CA TYR A 160 -31.04 -3.90 20.80
C TYR A 160 -30.58 -5.00 19.84
N CYS A 161 -29.30 -5.02 19.44
CA CYS A 161 -28.73 -6.13 18.66
C CYS A 161 -28.84 -7.47 19.41
N GLN A 162 -28.55 -7.50 20.71
CA GLN A 162 -28.69 -8.70 21.54
C GLN A 162 -30.14 -9.15 21.70
N ARG A 163 -31.09 -8.21 21.83
CA ARG A 163 -32.52 -8.52 21.87
C ARG A 163 -32.97 -9.15 20.56
N TYR A 164 -32.58 -8.56 19.41
CA TYR A 164 -32.81 -9.13 18.09
C TYR A 164 -32.30 -10.58 17.99
N LYS A 165 -31.08 -10.86 18.46
CA LYS A 165 -30.52 -12.23 18.46
C LYS A 165 -31.36 -13.22 19.28
N ARG A 166 -32.12 -12.76 20.27
CA ARG A 166 -32.99 -13.61 21.12
C ARG A 166 -34.40 -13.78 20.56
N ASN A 167 -34.99 -12.74 19.97
CA ASN A 167 -36.42 -12.72 19.60
C ASN A 167 -36.70 -12.60 18.10
N GLY A 168 -35.69 -12.31 17.26
CA GLY A 168 -35.81 -12.13 15.82
C GLY A 168 -36.57 -10.87 15.38
N ASP A 169 -36.91 -9.95 16.29
CA ASP A 169 -37.75 -8.79 15.98
C ASP A 169 -36.96 -7.65 15.34
N VAL A 170 -37.22 -7.43 14.04
CA VAL A 170 -36.60 -6.42 13.17
C VAL A 170 -36.75 -4.99 13.72
N SER A 171 -37.79 -4.70 14.52
CA SER A 171 -37.96 -3.39 15.16
C SER A 171 -36.79 -3.03 16.06
N ASN A 172 -36.20 -4.01 16.75
CA ASN A 172 -35.02 -3.79 17.58
C ASN A 172 -33.81 -3.43 16.71
N MET A 173 -33.68 -4.05 15.53
CA MET A 173 -32.55 -3.77 14.64
C MET A 173 -32.63 -2.36 14.03
N ASN A 174 -33.82 -1.92 13.62
CA ASN A 174 -34.03 -0.54 13.14
C ASN A 174 -33.64 0.49 14.22
N LYS A 175 -34.06 0.26 15.47
CA LYS A 175 -33.68 1.12 16.61
C LYS A 175 -32.18 1.13 16.87
N ALA A 176 -31.50 -0.02 16.72
CA ALA A 176 -30.05 -0.10 16.84
C ALA A 176 -29.37 0.75 15.77
N TRP A 177 -29.81 0.62 14.51
CA TRP A 177 -29.27 1.37 13.38
C TRP A 177 -29.49 2.87 13.45
N ASP A 178 -30.65 3.31 13.94
CA ASP A 178 -30.89 4.74 14.17
C ASP A 178 -29.82 5.34 15.09
N ILE A 179 -29.43 4.61 16.14
CA ILE A 179 -28.39 5.03 17.08
C ILE A 179 -27.00 4.94 16.43
N TYR A 180 -26.66 3.81 15.80
CA TYR A 180 -25.37 3.66 15.13
C TYR A 180 -25.15 4.72 14.05
N TYR A 181 -26.17 5.07 13.27
CA TYR A 181 -26.10 6.10 12.25
C TYR A 181 -25.89 7.49 12.85
N GLN A 182 -26.51 7.80 14.00
CA GLN A 182 -26.25 9.06 14.71
C GLN A 182 -24.81 9.14 15.22
N VAL A 183 -24.28 8.05 15.79
CA VAL A 183 -22.87 7.98 16.23
C VAL A 183 -21.94 8.11 15.03
N PHE A 184 -22.18 7.37 13.95
CA PHE A 184 -21.43 7.44 12.70
C PHE A 184 -21.35 8.88 12.18
N ARG A 185 -22.49 9.59 12.07
CA ARG A 185 -22.51 10.98 11.60
C ARG A 185 -21.76 11.95 12.52
N LYS A 186 -21.76 11.73 13.83
CA LYS A 186 -20.99 12.55 14.77
C LYS A 186 -19.48 12.31 14.57
N ILE A 187 -19.07 11.05 14.45
CA ILE A 187 -17.68 10.68 14.21
C ILE A 187 -17.20 11.20 12.86
N ASP A 188 -17.97 10.99 11.79
CA ASP A 188 -17.66 11.43 10.43
C ASP A 188 -17.37 12.95 10.34
N LYS A 189 -18.12 13.76 11.11
CA LYS A 189 -17.85 15.21 11.24
C LYS A 189 -16.59 15.53 12.04
N GLN A 190 -16.20 14.68 13.00
CA GLN A 190 -15.01 14.89 13.84
C GLN A 190 -13.72 14.49 13.11
N LEU A 191 -13.72 13.42 12.31
CA LEU A 191 -12.50 12.88 11.70
C LEU A 191 -11.69 13.90 10.88
N PRO A 192 -12.29 14.76 10.03
CA PRO A 192 -11.53 15.75 9.26
C PRO A 192 -10.81 16.79 10.13
N THR A 193 -11.32 17.06 11.34
CA THR A 193 -10.73 18.05 12.26
C THR A 193 -9.46 17.52 12.96
N LEU A 194 -9.28 16.20 13.01
CA LEU A 194 -8.12 15.52 13.60
C LEU A 194 -6.91 15.58 12.65
N THR A 195 -6.30 16.76 12.56
CA THR A 195 -5.11 17.05 11.74
C THR A 195 -3.79 16.85 12.49
N ARG A 196 -3.84 16.92 13.83
CA ARG A 196 -2.71 16.73 14.73
C ARG A 196 -3.12 15.85 15.90
N LEU A 197 -2.20 14.99 16.34
CA LEU A 197 -2.39 14.09 17.48
C LEU A 197 -1.28 14.34 18.49
N ASP A 198 -1.65 14.49 19.76
CA ASP A 198 -0.72 14.64 20.87
C ASP A 198 -0.48 13.28 21.53
N LEU A 199 0.78 12.81 21.51
CA LEU A 199 1.19 11.55 22.12
C LEU A 199 0.84 11.50 23.61
N GLN A 200 0.85 12.61 24.35
CA GLN A 200 0.45 12.58 25.75
C GLN A 200 -0.98 12.05 25.93
N THR A 201 -1.88 12.36 24.98
CA THR A 201 -3.28 11.94 25.02
C THR A 201 -3.52 10.56 24.41
N VAL A 202 -2.77 10.21 23.35
CA VAL A 202 -2.99 9.00 22.55
C VAL A 202 -2.11 7.83 23.01
N SER A 203 -0.87 8.10 23.44
CA SER A 203 0.07 7.11 23.98
C SER A 203 1.07 7.76 24.96
N PRO A 204 0.69 7.90 26.26
CA PRO A 204 1.57 8.48 27.27
C PRO A 204 2.81 7.60 27.56
N LEU A 205 2.81 6.34 27.13
CA LEU A 205 3.96 5.44 27.24
C LEU A 205 5.03 5.82 26.21
N LEU A 206 4.67 6.03 24.94
CA LEU A 206 5.62 6.50 23.93
C LEU A 206 6.13 7.91 24.25
N ASN A 207 5.27 8.78 24.77
CA ASN A 207 5.68 10.14 25.15
C ASN A 207 6.74 10.16 26.26
N ARG A 208 6.71 9.18 27.19
CA ARG A 208 7.69 9.06 28.30
C ARG A 208 8.90 8.22 27.92
N ALA A 209 8.84 7.46 26.83
CA ALA A 209 9.92 6.62 26.39
C ALA A 209 11.11 7.49 25.94
N SER A 210 12.24 7.31 26.61
CA SER A 210 13.49 8.01 26.33
C SER A 210 14.68 7.04 26.41
N ASP A 211 15.71 7.30 25.62
CA ASP A 211 16.98 6.57 25.59
C ASP A 211 16.82 5.04 25.52
N LEU A 212 16.01 4.57 24.58
CA LEU A 212 15.76 3.14 24.38
C LEU A 212 17.00 2.45 23.81
N ASP A 213 17.21 1.18 24.16
CA ASP A 213 18.23 0.33 23.52
C ASP A 213 17.81 -0.11 22.12
N LEU A 214 16.51 0.00 21.82
CA LEU A 214 15.92 -0.28 20.53
C LEU A 214 16.47 0.64 19.44
N ALA A 215 16.91 0.04 18.33
CA ALA A 215 17.37 0.80 17.17
C ALA A 215 16.20 1.55 16.52
N VAL A 216 16.51 2.70 15.90
CA VAL A 216 15.56 3.37 15.01
C VAL A 216 15.14 2.38 13.90
N PRO A 217 13.83 2.18 13.66
CA PRO A 217 13.34 1.19 12.71
C PRO A 217 14.02 1.29 11.33
N GLY A 218 14.52 0.16 10.81
CA GLY A 218 15.13 0.09 9.48
C GLY A 218 16.56 0.64 9.36
N THR A 219 17.18 1.12 10.44
CA THR A 219 18.56 1.65 10.43
C THR A 219 19.63 0.60 10.72
N TYR A 220 19.28 -0.49 11.40
CA TYR A 220 20.22 -1.53 11.84
C TYR A 220 20.97 -2.17 10.67
N LYS A 221 22.30 -2.19 10.75
CA LYS A 221 23.19 -2.88 9.80
C LYS A 221 24.32 -3.56 10.56
N PRO A 222 24.68 -4.82 10.23
CA PRO A 222 25.79 -5.50 10.89
C PRO A 222 27.10 -4.72 10.69
N GLY A 223 27.92 -4.65 11.74
CA GLY A 223 29.21 -3.96 11.73
C GLY A 223 29.17 -2.43 11.75
N ARG A 224 27.98 -1.81 11.84
CA ARG A 224 27.82 -0.34 12.01
C ARG A 224 27.31 0.00 13.41
N PRO A 225 27.62 1.21 13.93
CA PRO A 225 27.06 1.66 15.19
C PRO A 225 25.53 1.71 15.11
N ILE A 226 24.87 1.27 16.18
CA ILE A 226 23.41 1.23 16.28
C ILE A 226 22.91 2.64 16.58
N VAL A 227 22.04 3.16 15.72
CA VAL A 227 21.30 4.40 16.01
C VAL A 227 20.09 4.02 16.85
N ARG A 228 20.11 4.41 18.13
CA ARG A 228 19.06 4.11 19.10
C ARG A 228 17.96 5.16 19.07
N ILE A 229 16.76 4.80 19.50
CA ILE A 229 15.66 5.77 19.66
C ILE A 229 15.93 6.58 20.93
N HIS A 230 16.25 7.87 20.75
CA HIS A 230 16.43 8.80 21.87
C HIS A 230 15.07 9.24 22.42
N THR A 231 14.18 9.80 21.61
CA THR A 231 12.83 10.21 22.02
C THR A 231 11.85 10.24 20.84
N PHE A 232 10.55 10.26 21.14
CA PHE A 232 9.48 10.42 20.15
C PHE A 232 9.03 11.89 20.10
N ASN A 233 8.73 12.41 18.91
CA ASN A 233 8.14 13.75 18.81
C ASN A 233 6.72 13.73 19.40
N PRO A 234 6.40 14.60 20.38
CA PRO A 234 5.11 14.59 21.09
C PRO A 234 3.91 14.86 20.17
N VAL A 235 4.10 15.47 19.00
CA VAL A 235 3.01 15.81 18.08
C VAL A 235 3.16 15.07 16.76
N LEU A 236 2.15 14.26 16.40
CA LEU A 236 2.06 13.63 15.09
C LEU A 236 1.15 14.44 14.16
N LYS A 237 1.61 14.65 12.91
CA LYS A 237 0.78 15.22 11.86
C LYS A 237 0.00 14.10 11.17
N VAL A 238 -1.32 14.25 11.06
CA VAL A 238 -2.17 13.34 10.29
C VAL A 238 -2.19 13.81 8.83
N ILE A 239 -1.94 12.89 7.90
CA ILE A 239 -2.00 13.19 6.47
C ILE A 239 -3.46 13.08 6.01
N SER A 240 -3.96 14.12 5.34
CA SER A 240 -5.32 14.15 4.79
C SER A 240 -5.44 13.22 3.57
N SER A 241 -5.66 11.94 3.82
CA SER A 241 -5.97 10.92 2.81
C SER A 241 -7.05 9.97 3.33
N LYS A 242 -7.54 9.04 2.50
CA LYS A 242 -8.55 8.05 2.93
C LYS A 242 -8.10 7.24 4.16
N GLN A 243 -6.85 6.78 4.18
CA GLN A 243 -6.28 5.97 5.26
C GLN A 243 -5.72 6.78 6.43
N ARG A 244 -5.70 8.12 6.31
CA ARG A 244 -5.28 9.08 7.34
C ARG A 244 -3.97 8.68 8.08
N PRO A 245 -2.88 8.31 7.36
CA PRO A 245 -1.65 7.86 7.99
C PRO A 245 -0.98 8.99 8.78
N ARG A 246 -0.15 8.63 9.76
CA ARG A 246 0.49 9.59 10.67
C ARG A 246 1.94 9.80 10.26
N LYS A 247 2.38 11.04 10.16
CA LYS A 247 3.80 11.37 10.10
C LYS A 247 4.39 11.31 11.50
N LEU A 248 5.10 10.23 11.78
CA LEU A 248 5.86 9.99 13.00
C LEU A 248 7.27 10.56 12.84
N THR A 249 7.80 11.19 13.89
CA THR A 249 9.20 11.65 13.93
C THR A 249 9.86 11.12 15.19
N LEU A 250 11.01 10.48 15.03
CA LEU A 250 11.85 9.94 16.10
C LEU A 250 13.17 10.70 16.12
N TYR A 251 13.67 11.02 17.30
CA TYR A 251 15.02 11.57 17.46
C TYR A 251 15.98 10.42 17.70
N GLY A 252 16.99 10.29 16.84
CA GLY A 252 18.01 9.25 16.95
C GLY A 252 19.12 9.64 17.94
N SER A 253 19.83 8.64 18.47
CA SER A 253 21.03 8.86 19.28
C SER A 253 22.20 9.46 18.48
N ASP A 254 22.07 9.54 17.15
CA ASP A 254 22.98 10.24 16.23
C ASP A 254 22.68 11.75 16.13
N GLY A 255 21.63 12.22 16.80
CA GLY A 255 21.19 13.62 16.76
C GLY A 255 20.38 13.99 15.51
N LEU A 256 19.98 12.99 14.70
CA LEU A 256 19.17 13.21 13.50
C LEU A 256 17.69 12.94 13.74
N ASP A 257 16.86 13.65 12.98
CA ASP A 257 15.42 13.46 12.93
C ASP A 257 15.07 12.36 11.91
N TRP A 258 14.50 11.26 12.40
CA TRP A 258 14.06 10.15 11.58
C TRP A 258 12.55 10.21 11.39
N HIS A 259 12.13 10.45 10.15
CA HIS A 259 10.72 10.57 9.80
C HIS A 259 10.17 9.24 9.26
N PHE A 260 8.96 8.88 9.68
CA PHE A 260 8.22 7.72 9.23
C PHE A 260 6.78 8.08 8.90
N LEU A 261 6.19 7.35 7.97
CA LEU A 261 4.76 7.31 7.73
C LEU A 261 4.21 6.05 8.41
N LEU A 262 3.47 6.24 9.50
CA LEU A 262 2.74 5.19 10.19
C LEU A 262 1.41 4.95 9.48
N LYS A 263 1.32 3.83 8.78
CA LYS A 263 0.11 3.39 8.08
C LYS A 263 -0.68 2.42 8.97
N GLY A 264 -1.98 2.68 9.09
CA GLY A 264 -2.97 1.76 9.67
C GLY A 264 -3.83 1.13 8.57
N HIS A 265 -4.51 0.04 8.90
CA HIS A 265 -5.37 -0.76 8.00
C HIS A 265 -4.66 -1.33 6.76
N GLU A 266 -3.33 -1.45 6.80
CA GLU A 266 -2.54 -1.87 5.65
C GLU A 266 -1.48 -2.89 6.04
N ASP A 267 -1.43 -4.00 5.29
CA ASP A 267 -0.40 -5.00 5.42
C ASP A 267 0.84 -4.61 4.62
N LEU A 268 1.88 -4.13 5.31
CA LEU A 268 3.12 -3.66 4.70
C LEU A 268 4.14 -4.77 4.41
N ARG A 269 3.81 -6.04 4.69
CA ARG A 269 4.71 -7.15 4.33
C ARG A 269 4.89 -7.26 2.83
N GLN A 270 3.90 -6.83 2.04
CA GLN A 270 4.04 -6.74 0.59
C GLN A 270 5.13 -5.75 0.19
N ASP A 271 5.04 -4.52 0.68
CA ASP A 271 6.01 -3.45 0.45
C ASP A 271 7.42 -3.83 0.92
N GLU A 272 7.55 -4.48 2.09
CA GLU A 272 8.84 -4.98 2.60
C GLU A 272 9.54 -5.89 1.59
N ARG A 273 8.77 -6.77 0.94
CA ARG A 273 9.30 -7.76 -0.01
C ARG A 273 9.62 -7.14 -1.36
N VAL A 274 8.80 -6.19 -1.79
CA VAL A 274 9.10 -5.38 -2.98
C VAL A 274 10.41 -4.61 -2.77
N MET A 275 10.68 -4.07 -1.58
CA MET A 275 11.96 -3.44 -1.25
C MET A 275 13.14 -4.43 -1.26
N GLN A 276 12.92 -5.69 -0.88
CA GLN A 276 13.93 -6.75 -1.02
C GLN A 276 14.21 -7.07 -2.49
N LEU A 277 13.17 -7.21 -3.31
CA LEU A 277 13.29 -7.41 -4.76
C LEU A 277 14.08 -6.27 -5.42
N PHE A 278 13.76 -5.02 -5.09
CA PHE A 278 14.53 -3.87 -5.58
C PHE A 278 15.98 -3.89 -5.11
N GLY A 279 16.24 -4.43 -3.91
CA GLY A 279 17.59 -4.68 -3.42
C GLY A 279 18.36 -5.65 -4.32
N LEU A 280 17.72 -6.76 -4.68
CA LEU A 280 18.28 -7.74 -5.62
C LEU A 280 18.53 -7.09 -6.99
N VAL A 281 17.53 -6.41 -7.56
CA VAL A 281 17.65 -5.74 -8.87
C VAL A 281 18.80 -4.73 -8.87
N ASN A 282 18.90 -3.87 -7.85
CA ASN A 282 20.00 -2.92 -7.72
C ASN A 282 21.38 -3.60 -7.69
N ASN A 283 21.48 -4.76 -7.03
CA ASN A 283 22.73 -5.53 -7.00
C ASN A 283 23.05 -6.15 -8.37
N LEU A 284 22.05 -6.62 -9.11
CA LEU A 284 22.21 -7.17 -10.45
C LEU A 284 22.67 -6.09 -11.43
N LEU A 285 22.01 -4.93 -11.44
CA LEU A 285 22.36 -3.79 -12.28
C LEU A 285 23.76 -3.24 -11.98
N LYS A 286 24.20 -3.26 -10.72
CA LYS A 286 25.57 -2.85 -10.36
C LYS A 286 26.65 -3.82 -10.79
N LYS A 287 26.33 -5.12 -10.90
CA LYS A 287 27.28 -6.17 -11.30
C LYS A 287 27.42 -6.30 -12.80
N ASP A 288 26.36 -6.05 -13.56
CA ASP A 288 26.37 -6.20 -15.01
C ASP A 288 27.26 -5.15 -15.71
N ALA A 289 27.97 -5.56 -16.76
CA ALA A 289 28.96 -4.70 -17.44
C ALA A 289 28.32 -3.57 -18.26
N ARG A 290 27.11 -3.77 -18.76
CA ARG A 290 26.39 -2.80 -19.61
C ARG A 290 25.74 -1.70 -18.79
N THR A 291 25.43 -1.98 -17.52
CA THR A 291 24.63 -1.12 -16.64
C THR A 291 25.42 -0.51 -15.47
N ARG A 292 26.54 -1.11 -15.03
CA ARG A 292 27.32 -0.62 -13.87
C ARG A 292 27.78 0.83 -13.94
N ASN A 293 28.05 1.35 -15.14
CA ASN A 293 28.55 2.71 -15.35
C ASN A 293 27.42 3.74 -15.56
N LEU A 294 26.15 3.32 -15.56
CA LEU A 294 25.00 4.15 -15.85
C LEU A 294 24.24 4.61 -14.58
N ASP A 295 24.78 4.31 -13.39
CA ASP A 295 24.17 4.57 -12.07
C ASP A 295 22.67 4.17 -11.96
N LEU A 296 22.29 3.09 -12.65
CA LEU A 296 20.92 2.58 -12.59
C LEU A 296 20.63 2.03 -11.20
N SER A 297 19.69 2.69 -10.52
CA SER A 297 19.29 2.33 -9.17
C SER A 297 17.85 2.71 -8.90
N ILE A 298 17.11 1.76 -8.33
CA ILE A 298 15.78 1.96 -7.78
C ILE A 298 15.95 2.53 -6.37
N GLN A 299 15.35 3.69 -6.13
CA GLN A 299 15.31 4.26 -4.79
C GLN A 299 14.47 3.36 -3.88
N ARG A 300 15.06 2.95 -2.76
CA ARG A 300 14.41 2.12 -1.75
C ARG A 300 14.20 2.93 -0.48
N TYR A 301 13.18 2.57 0.27
CA TYR A 301 12.91 3.12 1.59
C TYR A 301 12.68 1.99 2.59
N GLY A 302 12.87 2.28 3.88
CA GLY A 302 12.64 1.30 4.93
C GLY A 302 11.16 0.98 5.05
N VAL A 303 10.80 -0.29 5.16
CA VAL A 303 9.43 -0.72 5.44
C VAL A 303 9.51 -1.68 6.62
N ILE A 304 8.80 -1.37 7.69
CA ILE A 304 8.79 -2.15 8.92
C ILE A 304 7.33 -2.48 9.26
N PRO A 305 6.87 -3.70 8.94
CA PRO A 305 5.58 -4.17 9.42
C PRO A 305 5.55 -4.16 10.97
N LEU A 306 4.43 -3.76 11.56
CA LEU A 306 4.22 -3.78 13.02
C LEU A 306 3.15 -4.80 13.42
N SER A 307 2.15 -4.99 12.56
CA SER A 307 1.11 -6.01 12.71
C SER A 307 0.59 -6.42 11.32
N PRO A 308 -0.32 -7.42 11.20
CA PRO A 308 -0.96 -7.74 9.92
C PRO A 308 -1.77 -6.60 9.28
N HIS A 309 -2.01 -5.50 10.02
CA HIS A 309 -2.84 -4.37 9.59
C HIS A 309 -2.16 -3.01 9.81
N SER A 310 -0.87 -2.96 10.16
CA SER A 310 -0.18 -1.69 10.36
C SER A 310 1.32 -1.82 10.19
N GLY A 311 1.97 -0.69 9.89
CA GLY A 311 3.42 -0.63 9.90
C GLY A 311 3.97 0.77 9.62
N LEU A 312 5.29 0.85 9.59
CA LEU A 312 6.04 2.06 9.32
C LEU A 312 6.65 2.01 7.93
N ILE A 313 6.53 3.12 7.21
CA ILE A 313 7.26 3.38 5.98
C ILE A 313 8.24 4.52 6.25
N GLY A 314 9.52 4.33 5.93
CA GLY A 314 10.53 5.38 6.03
C GLY A 314 10.15 6.55 5.12
N TRP A 315 10.16 7.76 5.68
CA TRP A 315 9.82 8.95 4.91
C TRP A 315 10.89 9.21 3.86
N VAL A 316 10.47 9.40 2.62
CA VAL A 316 11.38 9.80 1.55
C VAL A 316 11.59 11.31 1.64
N VAL A 317 12.72 11.70 2.22
CA VAL A 317 13.09 13.11 2.42
C VAL A 317 13.30 13.79 1.06
N ASP A 318 13.07 15.10 1.00
CA ASP A 318 13.29 15.93 -0.19
C ASP A 318 12.64 15.41 -1.48
N SER A 319 11.43 14.87 -1.37
CA SER A 319 10.66 14.40 -2.51
C SER A 319 9.23 14.93 -2.47
N ASP A 320 8.66 15.18 -3.66
CA ASP A 320 7.27 15.62 -3.83
C ASP A 320 6.55 14.66 -4.77
N THR A 321 5.26 14.41 -4.55
CA THR A 321 4.48 13.63 -5.51
C THR A 321 4.28 14.41 -6.80
N LEU A 322 4.20 13.72 -7.93
CA LEU A 322 3.97 14.33 -9.24
C LEU A 322 2.66 15.12 -9.24
N HIS A 323 1.63 14.62 -8.55
CA HIS A 323 0.37 15.35 -8.34
C HIS A 323 0.59 16.71 -7.65
N HIS A 324 1.35 16.74 -6.56
CA HIS A 324 1.64 17.99 -5.83
C HIS A 324 2.44 18.97 -6.71
N LEU A 325 3.44 18.46 -7.44
CA LEU A 325 4.26 19.26 -8.35
C LEU A 325 3.43 19.93 -9.45
N ILE A 326 2.58 19.16 -10.13
CA ILE A 326 1.70 19.65 -11.19
C ILE A 326 0.69 20.64 -10.63
N ARG A 327 0.10 20.34 -9.47
CA ARG A 327 -0.86 21.23 -8.81
C ARG A 327 -0.26 22.59 -8.49
N ASP A 328 0.91 22.61 -7.85
CA ASP A 328 1.57 23.85 -7.44
C ASP A 328 2.03 24.66 -8.68
N TYR A 329 2.51 23.98 -9.73
CA TYR A 329 2.84 24.61 -11.02
C TYR A 329 1.61 25.23 -11.70
N ARG A 330 0.52 24.46 -11.87
CA ARG A 330 -0.70 24.95 -12.51
C ARG A 330 -1.33 26.11 -11.74
N GLN A 331 -1.36 26.03 -10.40
CA GLN A 331 -1.86 27.11 -9.55
C GLN A 331 -1.06 28.41 -9.74
N SER A 332 0.28 28.32 -9.79
CA SER A 332 1.14 29.50 -10.01
C SER A 332 1.02 30.11 -11.41
N HIS A 333 0.55 29.34 -12.40
CA HIS A 333 0.34 29.79 -13.78
C HIS A 333 -1.15 30.04 -14.11
N HIS A 334 -2.03 30.04 -13.11
CA HIS A 334 -3.47 30.23 -13.28
C HIS A 334 -4.15 29.21 -14.21
N ILE A 335 -3.60 28.00 -14.29
CA ILE A 335 -4.17 26.88 -15.04
C ILE A 335 -5.02 26.04 -14.08
N VAL A 336 -6.22 25.64 -14.52
CA VAL A 336 -7.08 24.75 -13.73
C VAL A 336 -6.48 23.35 -13.66
N LEU A 337 -6.44 22.74 -12.46
CA LEU A 337 -5.77 21.43 -12.28
C LEU A 337 -6.29 20.34 -13.23
N ASN A 338 -7.61 20.26 -13.41
CA ASN A 338 -8.28 19.24 -14.22
C ASN A 338 -8.77 19.81 -15.56
N GLN A 339 -8.02 20.74 -16.17
CA GLN A 339 -8.44 21.41 -17.41
C GLN A 339 -8.79 20.40 -18.51
N GLU A 340 -7.96 19.38 -18.73
CA GLU A 340 -8.18 18.39 -19.78
C GLU A 340 -9.46 17.58 -19.54
N HIS A 341 -9.77 17.25 -18.28
CA HIS A 341 -11.02 16.56 -17.97
C HIS A 341 -12.24 17.46 -18.21
N LYS A 342 -12.14 18.76 -17.92
CA LYS A 342 -13.20 19.72 -18.28
C LYS A 342 -13.38 19.80 -19.79
N ASP A 343 -12.29 19.87 -20.53
CA ASP A 343 -12.31 19.90 -22.00
C ASP A 343 -12.98 18.65 -22.59
N MET A 344 -12.76 17.48 -21.98
CA MET A 344 -13.43 16.23 -22.36
C MET A 344 -14.95 16.28 -22.08
N LEU A 345 -15.35 16.83 -20.92
CA LEU A 345 -16.75 16.95 -20.54
C LEU A 345 -17.51 17.98 -21.38
N GLU A 346 -16.84 19.06 -21.81
CA GLU A 346 -17.40 20.03 -22.76
C GLU A 346 -17.76 19.39 -24.11
N ILE A 347 -16.96 18.42 -24.56
CA ILE A 347 -17.23 17.66 -25.78
C ILE A 347 -18.34 16.62 -25.52
N CYS A 348 -18.25 15.89 -24.40
CA CYS A 348 -19.26 14.90 -24.01
C CYS A 348 -19.41 14.77 -22.49
N ASN A 349 -20.58 15.18 -21.98
CA ASN A 349 -20.94 15.11 -20.57
C ASN A 349 -20.88 13.68 -19.98
N ASP A 350 -21.16 12.65 -20.80
CA ASP A 350 -21.27 11.25 -20.37
C ASP A 350 -20.06 10.40 -20.82
N TYR A 351 -18.84 10.96 -20.73
CA TYR A 351 -17.59 10.30 -21.17
C TYR A 351 -17.45 8.85 -20.68
N GLU A 352 -17.81 8.55 -19.43
CA GLU A 352 -17.63 7.21 -18.84
C GLU A 352 -18.42 6.10 -19.55
N LYS A 353 -19.59 6.44 -20.13
CA LYS A 353 -20.49 5.48 -20.78
C LYS A 353 -20.14 5.23 -22.25
N LEU A 354 -19.22 6.00 -22.81
CA LEU A 354 -18.86 5.91 -24.21
C LEU A 354 -18.14 4.59 -24.53
N PRO A 355 -18.39 3.97 -25.71
CA PRO A 355 -17.54 2.94 -26.28
C PRO A 355 -16.10 3.41 -26.47
N VAL A 356 -15.15 2.47 -26.51
CA VAL A 356 -13.70 2.76 -26.56
C VAL A 356 -13.33 3.67 -27.73
N ILE A 357 -13.91 3.47 -28.92
CA ILE A 357 -13.57 4.28 -30.10
C ILE A 357 -13.99 5.75 -29.92
N GLN A 358 -15.18 6.00 -29.37
CA GLN A 358 -15.67 7.36 -29.09
C GLN A 358 -14.91 8.00 -27.94
N LYS A 359 -14.55 7.22 -26.90
CA LYS A 359 -13.65 7.70 -25.84
C LYS A 359 -12.32 8.16 -26.40
N THR A 360 -11.76 7.41 -27.35
CA THR A 360 -10.48 7.72 -27.98
C THR A 360 -10.54 9.06 -28.71
N GLU A 361 -11.61 9.31 -29.47
CA GLU A 361 -11.83 10.58 -30.18
C GLU A 361 -11.94 11.78 -29.22
N VAL A 362 -12.81 11.69 -28.21
CA VAL A 362 -12.97 12.74 -27.20
C VAL A 362 -11.67 13.00 -26.45
N PHE A 363 -10.94 11.93 -26.11
CA PHE A 363 -9.67 12.03 -25.41
C PHE A 363 -8.62 12.74 -26.28
N LEU A 364 -8.45 12.34 -27.54
CA LEU A 364 -7.50 12.99 -28.47
C LEU A 364 -7.81 14.49 -28.64
N GLU A 365 -9.07 14.84 -28.85
CA GLU A 365 -9.49 16.22 -29.03
C GLU A 365 -9.24 17.08 -27.77
N ALA A 366 -9.41 16.52 -26.57
CA ALA A 366 -9.03 17.22 -25.35
C ALA A 366 -7.51 17.40 -25.22
N LEU A 367 -6.71 16.42 -25.69
CA LEU A 367 -5.26 16.53 -25.66
C LEU A 367 -4.72 17.61 -26.62
N THR A 368 -5.40 17.92 -27.73
CA THR A 368 -4.93 18.97 -28.67
C THR A 368 -5.04 20.37 -28.08
N LYS A 369 -5.93 20.59 -27.10
CA LYS A 369 -6.13 21.87 -26.42
C LYS A 369 -5.03 22.22 -25.42
N SER A 370 -4.17 21.28 -25.04
CA SER A 370 -3.13 21.44 -24.03
C SER A 370 -1.79 20.88 -24.51
N ASP A 371 -0.67 21.50 -24.15
CA ASP A 371 0.65 21.08 -24.63
C ASP A 371 1.28 19.93 -23.81
N GLY A 372 0.82 19.72 -22.56
CA GLY A 372 1.32 18.69 -21.67
C GLY A 372 2.80 18.86 -21.30
N LYS A 373 3.27 20.09 -21.15
CA LYS A 373 4.70 20.38 -20.86
C LYS A 373 4.99 20.68 -19.39
N ASP A 374 4.00 20.54 -18.50
CA ASP A 374 4.14 20.98 -17.11
C ASP A 374 5.33 20.31 -16.40
N VAL A 375 5.51 18.99 -16.56
CA VAL A 375 6.61 18.25 -15.91
C VAL A 375 7.98 18.70 -16.45
N GLU A 376 8.07 18.93 -17.76
CA GLU A 376 9.27 19.47 -18.41
C GLU A 376 9.63 20.85 -17.82
N GLN A 377 8.65 21.75 -17.72
CA GLN A 377 8.83 23.08 -17.15
C GLN A 377 9.17 23.04 -15.65
N ILE A 378 8.55 22.14 -14.89
CA ILE A 378 8.87 21.95 -13.47
C ILE A 378 10.32 21.52 -13.28
N LEU A 379 10.81 20.56 -14.09
CA LEU A 379 12.20 20.12 -14.04
C LEU A 379 13.16 21.26 -14.38
N TRP A 380 12.81 22.11 -15.34
CA TRP A 380 13.57 23.31 -15.69
C TRP A 380 13.59 24.34 -14.55
N LEU A 381 12.42 24.79 -14.10
CA LEU A 381 12.25 25.85 -13.10
C LEU A 381 12.87 25.51 -11.74
N ARG A 382 12.89 24.22 -11.37
CA ARG A 382 13.52 23.77 -10.12
C ARG A 382 15.03 23.56 -10.22
N SER A 383 15.60 23.62 -11.42
CA SER A 383 17.04 23.46 -11.64
C SER A 383 17.74 24.81 -11.51
N THR A 384 18.85 24.85 -10.79
CA THR A 384 19.61 26.09 -10.54
C THR A 384 20.34 26.58 -11.78
N ASN A 385 20.75 25.68 -12.66
CA ASN A 385 21.42 25.97 -13.93
C ASN A 385 21.15 24.86 -14.95
N SER A 386 21.61 25.06 -16.19
CA SER A 386 21.38 24.14 -17.31
C SER A 386 22.09 22.79 -17.18
N GLU A 387 23.24 22.72 -16.49
CA GLU A 387 23.96 21.47 -16.26
C GLU A 387 23.19 20.58 -15.28
N ILE A 388 22.73 21.15 -14.16
CA ILE A 388 21.90 20.45 -13.17
C ILE A 388 20.58 20.01 -13.81
N TRP A 389 19.97 20.85 -14.65
CA TRP A 389 18.79 20.46 -15.40
C TRP A 389 19.04 19.25 -16.30
N LEU A 390 20.13 19.25 -17.07
CA LEU A 390 20.47 18.14 -17.96
C LEU A 390 20.72 16.84 -17.17
N MET A 391 21.45 16.93 -16.05
CA MET A 391 21.71 15.80 -15.16
C MET A 391 20.42 15.27 -14.54
N ARG A 392 19.54 16.14 -14.03
CA ARG A 392 18.24 15.75 -13.47
C ARG A 392 17.33 15.11 -14.51
N ARG A 393 17.31 15.66 -15.73
CA ARG A 393 16.53 15.10 -16.84
C ARG A 393 17.03 13.71 -17.22
N SER A 394 18.35 13.52 -17.30
CA SER A 394 18.96 12.20 -17.52
C SER A 394 18.57 11.21 -16.41
N ASN A 395 18.68 11.61 -15.14
CA ASN A 395 18.30 10.78 -13.99
C ASN A 395 16.81 10.45 -13.97
N TYR A 396 15.96 11.41 -14.31
CA TYR A 396 14.53 11.23 -14.47
C TYR A 396 14.23 10.16 -15.51
N THR A 397 14.82 10.27 -16.72
CA THR A 397 14.60 9.31 -17.81
C THR A 397 15.13 7.92 -17.46
N THR A 398 16.33 7.80 -16.88
CA THR A 398 16.93 6.51 -16.52
C THR A 398 16.18 5.81 -15.38
N SER A 399 15.74 6.56 -14.36
CA SER A 399 14.96 6.02 -13.25
C SER A 399 13.55 5.60 -13.68
N LEU A 400 12.89 6.39 -14.54
CA LEU A 400 11.60 6.05 -15.12
C LEU A 400 11.69 4.77 -15.98
N ALA A 401 12.68 4.66 -16.86
CA ALA A 401 12.90 3.45 -17.67
C ALA A 401 13.15 2.20 -16.82
N THR A 402 14.01 2.34 -15.79
CA THR A 402 14.33 1.24 -14.86
C THR A 402 13.07 0.76 -14.14
N MET A 403 12.27 1.68 -13.60
CA MET A 403 11.04 1.34 -12.90
C MET A 403 9.92 0.85 -13.81
N SER A 404 9.85 1.29 -15.07
CA SER A 404 8.90 0.76 -16.06
C SER A 404 9.12 -0.73 -16.30
N MET A 405 10.37 -1.15 -16.54
CA MET A 405 10.68 -2.57 -16.78
C MET A 405 10.48 -3.43 -15.52
N VAL A 406 10.97 -2.96 -14.37
CA VAL A 406 10.85 -3.70 -13.11
C VAL A 406 9.40 -3.77 -12.63
N GLY A 407 8.67 -2.67 -12.73
CA GLY A 407 7.23 -2.59 -12.43
C GLY A 407 6.41 -3.50 -13.33
N TYR A 408 6.74 -3.58 -14.63
CA TYR A 408 6.09 -4.51 -15.54
C TYR A 408 6.32 -5.98 -15.16
N ILE A 409 7.56 -6.39 -14.83
CA ILE A 409 7.83 -7.77 -14.37
C ILE A 409 7.04 -8.09 -13.11
N LEU A 410 7.01 -7.17 -12.14
CA LEU A 410 6.24 -7.32 -10.90
C LEU A 410 4.71 -7.30 -11.13
N GLY A 411 4.24 -6.69 -12.23
CA GLY A 411 2.81 -6.46 -12.47
C GLY A 411 2.24 -5.35 -11.60
N LEU A 412 3.01 -4.27 -11.43
CA LEU A 412 2.75 -3.16 -10.52
C LEU A 412 1.74 -2.15 -11.11
N GLY A 413 0.49 -2.14 -10.64
CA GLY A 413 -0.62 -1.29 -11.14
C GLY A 413 -1.13 -0.23 -10.14
N ASP A 414 -2.03 0.67 -10.54
CA ASP A 414 -2.43 1.88 -9.78
C ASP A 414 -1.30 2.93 -9.66
N ARG A 415 -0.62 3.17 -10.78
CA ARG A 415 0.43 4.20 -10.91
C ARG A 415 -0.15 5.57 -11.25
N HIS A 416 -1.09 6.03 -10.42
CA HIS A 416 -1.61 7.40 -10.50
C HIS A 416 -0.56 8.43 -10.03
N PRO A 417 -0.68 9.72 -10.39
CA PRO A 417 0.34 10.75 -10.10
C PRO A 417 0.68 10.97 -8.61
N SER A 418 -0.19 10.57 -7.68
CA SER A 418 0.11 10.63 -6.25
C SER A 418 1.00 9.48 -5.75
N ASN A 419 1.14 8.39 -6.52
CA ASN A 419 2.00 7.23 -6.23
C ASN A 419 3.37 7.33 -6.92
N LEU A 420 3.64 8.45 -7.58
CA LEU A 420 4.89 8.78 -8.25
C LEU A 420 5.44 10.03 -7.58
N MET A 421 6.69 9.96 -7.12
CA MET A 421 7.39 11.10 -6.53
C MET A 421 8.63 11.43 -7.35
N VAL A 422 9.05 12.69 -7.28
CA VAL A 422 10.30 13.17 -7.87
C VAL A 422 11.20 13.67 -6.75
N ASP A 423 12.42 13.15 -6.69
CA ASP A 423 13.46 13.64 -5.80
C ASP A 423 13.87 15.06 -6.20
N ARG A 424 13.81 16.01 -5.24
CA ARG A 424 14.04 17.43 -5.48
C ARG A 424 15.46 17.75 -5.91
N HIS A 425 16.43 16.92 -5.54
CA HIS A 425 17.85 17.19 -5.78
C HIS A 425 18.36 16.51 -7.04
N THR A 426 18.07 15.23 -7.17
CA THR A 426 18.57 14.34 -8.23
C THR A 426 17.66 14.23 -9.43
N GLY A 427 16.36 14.52 -9.29
CA GLY A 427 15.35 14.35 -10.33
C GLY A 427 14.91 12.90 -10.55
N LYS A 428 15.39 11.93 -9.76
CA LYS A 428 14.98 10.52 -9.88
C LYS A 428 13.51 10.34 -9.54
N ILE A 429 12.82 9.50 -10.32
CA ILE A 429 11.46 9.07 -10.07
C ILE A 429 11.46 7.98 -9.00
N ILE A 430 10.55 8.10 -8.03
CA ILE A 430 10.39 7.21 -6.90
C ILE A 430 8.93 6.74 -6.90
N HIS A 431 8.72 5.44 -7.01
CA HIS A 431 7.40 4.86 -6.88
C HIS A 431 7.12 4.57 -5.40
N ILE A 432 5.91 4.85 -4.96
CA ILE A 432 5.41 4.51 -3.64
C ILE A 432 4.09 3.75 -3.75
N ASP A 433 3.68 3.15 -2.64
CA ASP A 433 2.45 2.36 -2.51
C ASP A 433 2.41 1.14 -3.44
N PHE A 434 2.82 -0.02 -2.92
CA PHE A 434 2.94 -1.25 -3.70
C PHE A 434 1.77 -2.22 -3.46
N GLY A 435 0.60 -1.73 -3.01
CA GLY A 435 -0.57 -2.57 -2.73
C GLY A 435 -1.06 -3.39 -3.93
N ASP A 436 -1.06 -2.81 -5.13
CA ASP A 436 -1.51 -3.45 -6.37
C ASP A 436 -0.34 -4.04 -7.18
N CYS A 437 0.19 -5.19 -6.74
CA CYS A 437 1.16 -5.99 -7.50
C CYS A 437 0.47 -7.16 -8.24
N PHE A 438 1.21 -7.85 -9.11
CA PHE A 438 0.76 -9.07 -9.81
C PHE A 438 -0.49 -8.88 -10.67
N GLU A 439 -0.59 -7.73 -11.35
CA GLU A 439 -1.65 -7.40 -12.30
C GLU A 439 -3.06 -7.35 -11.67
N VAL A 440 -3.16 -7.20 -10.34
CA VAL A 440 -4.44 -7.06 -9.63
C VAL A 440 -5.27 -5.92 -10.22
N ALA A 441 -4.65 -4.77 -10.53
CA ALA A 441 -5.33 -3.63 -11.16
C ALA A 441 -5.87 -3.94 -12.58
N MET A 442 -5.25 -4.86 -13.32
CA MET A 442 -5.71 -5.27 -14.66
C MET A 442 -6.92 -6.21 -14.60
N GLN A 443 -7.11 -6.90 -13.49
CA GLN A 443 -8.16 -7.89 -13.26
C GLN A 443 -9.40 -7.33 -12.55
N ARG A 444 -9.39 -6.04 -12.19
CA ARG A 444 -10.53 -5.37 -11.55
C ARG A 444 -11.75 -5.37 -12.47
N GLU A 445 -12.92 -5.53 -11.87
CA GLU A 445 -14.19 -5.46 -12.62
C GLU A 445 -14.49 -4.06 -13.12
N LYS A 446 -14.19 -3.04 -12.29
CA LYS A 446 -14.37 -1.63 -12.61
C LYS A 446 -13.04 -1.02 -13.01
N TYR A 447 -13.03 -0.37 -14.18
CA TYR A 447 -11.86 0.32 -14.73
C TYR A 447 -10.57 -0.51 -14.71
N PRO A 448 -10.54 -1.71 -15.33
CA PRO A 448 -9.33 -2.51 -15.40
C PRO A 448 -8.21 -1.75 -16.14
N GLU A 449 -7.03 -1.68 -15.54
CA GLU A 449 -5.86 -1.08 -16.19
C GLU A 449 -5.45 -1.92 -17.42
N LYS A 450 -5.16 -1.25 -18.54
CA LYS A 450 -4.80 -1.87 -19.83
C LYS A 450 -3.38 -1.57 -20.29
N ILE A 451 -2.53 -1.10 -19.37
CA ILE A 451 -1.18 -0.63 -19.64
C ILE A 451 -0.17 -1.37 -18.76
N PRO A 452 1.06 -1.62 -19.24
CA PRO A 452 2.09 -2.30 -18.46
C PRO A 452 2.75 -1.38 -17.42
N PHE A 453 2.82 -0.08 -17.70
CA PHE A 453 3.34 0.97 -16.82
C PHE A 453 2.84 2.34 -17.31
N ARG A 454 2.93 3.36 -16.44
CA ARG A 454 2.58 4.73 -16.82
C ARG A 454 3.65 5.32 -17.74
N LEU A 455 3.29 5.58 -18.99
CA LEU A 455 4.11 6.34 -19.95
C LEU A 455 3.22 7.31 -20.73
N THR A 456 2.71 8.32 -20.02
CA THR A 456 1.82 9.34 -20.56
C THR A 456 2.60 10.48 -21.22
N ARG A 457 1.91 11.33 -21.98
CA ARG A 457 2.54 12.41 -22.77
C ARG A 457 3.36 13.39 -21.91
N MET A 458 2.90 13.79 -20.72
CA MET A 458 3.66 14.71 -19.85
C MET A 458 4.96 14.06 -19.37
N LEU A 459 4.95 12.75 -19.11
CA LEU A 459 6.17 12.04 -18.72
C LEU A 459 7.15 11.93 -19.88
N ILE A 460 6.65 11.73 -21.11
CA ILE A 460 7.43 11.65 -22.34
C ILE A 460 8.03 13.02 -22.69
N ASN A 461 7.22 14.09 -22.64
CA ASN A 461 7.66 15.45 -22.95
C ASN A 461 8.77 15.94 -22.02
N ALA A 462 8.80 15.46 -20.77
CA ALA A 462 9.85 15.76 -19.81
C ALA A 462 11.20 15.07 -20.11
N MET A 463 11.25 14.13 -21.07
CA MET A 463 12.46 13.43 -21.47
C MET A 463 13.33 14.29 -22.42
N GLU A 464 14.34 13.66 -23.02
CA GLU A 464 15.19 14.27 -24.04
C GLU A 464 14.42 14.51 -25.35
N VAL A 465 15.03 15.26 -26.27
CA VAL A 465 14.41 15.60 -27.56
C VAL A 465 14.07 14.39 -28.44
N SER A 466 14.74 13.27 -28.23
CA SER A 466 14.44 11.97 -28.86
C SER A 466 13.21 11.27 -28.26
N GLY A 467 12.61 11.84 -27.22
CA GLY A 467 11.49 11.26 -26.48
C GLY A 467 11.81 9.85 -26.00
N ILE A 468 10.96 8.90 -26.40
CA ILE A 468 11.04 7.50 -25.99
C ILE A 468 12.20 6.76 -26.69
N ASP A 469 12.51 7.11 -27.95
CA ASP A 469 13.46 6.38 -28.80
C ASP A 469 14.94 6.65 -28.47
N GLY A 470 15.22 7.49 -27.48
CA GLY A 470 16.57 7.77 -27.00
C GLY A 470 16.99 6.94 -25.79
N THR A 471 17.40 7.64 -24.72
CA THR A 471 17.88 7.03 -23.49
C THR A 471 16.85 6.09 -22.88
N PHE A 472 15.56 6.45 -22.90
CA PHE A 472 14.50 5.63 -22.31
C PHE A 472 14.49 4.20 -22.89
N ARG A 473 14.35 4.06 -24.21
CA ARG A 473 14.36 2.76 -24.90
C ARG A 473 15.65 1.99 -24.65
N SER A 474 16.81 2.63 -24.79
CA SER A 474 18.11 1.97 -24.57
C SER A 474 18.26 1.43 -23.14
N ILE A 475 17.78 2.16 -22.14
CA ILE A 475 17.81 1.70 -20.75
C ILE A 475 16.79 0.59 -20.51
N CYS A 476 15.58 0.68 -21.07
CA CYS A 476 14.58 -0.38 -21.00
C CYS A 476 15.13 -1.71 -21.52
N GLU A 477 15.79 -1.71 -22.69
CA GLU A 477 16.45 -2.89 -23.26
C GLU A 477 17.53 -3.44 -22.32
N LYS A 478 18.47 -2.60 -21.86
CA LYS A 478 19.55 -3.03 -20.95
C LYS A 478 19.02 -3.63 -19.65
N VAL A 479 18.03 -2.98 -19.02
CA VAL A 479 17.41 -3.46 -17.78
C VAL A 479 16.69 -4.78 -18.04
N MET A 480 15.87 -4.86 -19.09
CA MET A 480 15.16 -6.08 -19.44
C MET A 480 16.13 -7.24 -19.73
N THR A 481 17.25 -6.99 -20.43
CA THR A 481 18.27 -8.02 -20.64
C THR A 481 18.82 -8.57 -19.32
N VAL A 482 19.19 -7.70 -18.38
CA VAL A 482 19.71 -8.13 -17.06
C VAL A 482 18.66 -8.94 -16.29
N LEU A 483 17.39 -8.50 -16.32
CA LEU A 483 16.30 -9.20 -15.65
C LEU A 483 16.05 -10.60 -16.26
N ARG A 484 16.09 -10.73 -17.59
CA ARG A 484 15.92 -12.02 -18.28
C ARG A 484 17.11 -12.96 -18.04
N GLU A 485 18.34 -12.45 -18.07
CA GLU A 485 19.55 -13.26 -17.81
C GLU A 485 19.58 -13.83 -16.38
N HIS A 486 19.04 -13.09 -15.41
CA HIS A 486 18.99 -13.50 -14.00
C HIS A 486 17.59 -13.92 -13.56
N SER A 487 16.78 -14.44 -14.50
CA SER A 487 15.38 -14.77 -14.25
C SER A 487 15.20 -15.76 -13.11
N GLU A 488 16.09 -16.74 -12.96
CA GLU A 488 16.03 -17.74 -11.90
C GLU A 488 16.13 -17.11 -10.50
N SER A 489 17.03 -16.14 -10.33
CA SER A 489 17.20 -15.43 -9.05
C SER A 489 15.98 -14.59 -8.70
N LEU A 490 15.42 -13.88 -9.69
CA LEU A 490 14.22 -13.06 -9.51
C LEU A 490 12.99 -13.93 -9.20
N VAL A 491 12.82 -15.02 -9.96
CA VAL A 491 11.75 -15.99 -9.74
C VAL A 491 11.88 -16.62 -8.35
N ALA A 492 13.07 -16.99 -7.88
CA ALA A 492 13.23 -17.57 -6.55
C ALA A 492 12.78 -16.61 -5.42
N VAL A 493 13.12 -15.32 -5.51
CA VAL A 493 12.66 -14.30 -4.54
C VAL A 493 11.15 -14.09 -4.63
N LEU A 494 10.60 -14.04 -5.85
CA LEU A 494 9.16 -13.87 -6.09
C LEU A 494 8.36 -15.12 -5.71
N GLU A 495 8.88 -16.33 -5.88
CA GLU A 495 8.26 -17.58 -5.43
C GLU A 495 8.21 -17.62 -3.90
N ALA A 496 9.30 -17.25 -3.22
CA ALA A 496 9.29 -17.13 -1.76
C ALA A 496 8.26 -16.09 -1.26
N PHE A 497 8.00 -15.05 -2.06
CA PHE A 497 6.97 -14.05 -1.81
C PHE A 497 5.54 -14.57 -2.03
N VAL A 498 5.28 -15.17 -3.20
CA VAL A 498 3.95 -15.62 -3.61
C VAL A 498 3.52 -16.88 -2.85
N TYR A 499 4.45 -17.74 -2.42
CA TYR A 499 4.11 -18.88 -1.57
C TYR A 499 4.19 -18.55 -0.07
N ASP A 500 4.17 -17.27 0.32
CA ASP A 500 3.96 -16.86 1.71
C ASP A 500 2.47 -17.01 2.06
N PRO A 501 2.11 -17.95 2.95
CA PRO A 501 0.71 -18.24 3.25
C PRO A 501 -0.06 -17.03 3.82
N LEU A 502 0.63 -16.01 4.34
CA LEU A 502 -0.03 -14.84 4.92
C LEU A 502 -0.24 -13.66 3.96
N LEU A 503 0.33 -13.72 2.76
CA LEU A 503 0.18 -12.67 1.73
C LEU A 503 -0.83 -13.06 0.65
N ASN A 504 -1.16 -14.35 0.55
CA ASN A 504 -1.98 -14.92 -0.52
C ASN A 504 -3.43 -14.44 -0.61
N TRP A 505 -3.99 -13.92 0.48
CA TRP A 505 -5.39 -13.47 0.52
C TRP A 505 -5.65 -12.29 -0.45
N ARG A 506 -4.67 -11.40 -0.70
CA ARG A 506 -4.82 -10.27 -1.65
C ARG A 506 -4.85 -10.70 -3.11
N LEU A 507 -4.37 -11.90 -3.40
CA LEU A 507 -4.41 -12.45 -4.74
C LEU A 507 -5.78 -13.04 -5.06
N LEU A 508 -6.77 -13.05 -4.17
CA LEU A 508 -8.10 -13.57 -4.51
C LEU A 508 -8.97 -12.45 -5.10
N PRO A 509 -9.66 -12.68 -6.23
CA PRO A 509 -10.73 -11.78 -6.62
C PRO A 509 -11.92 -12.06 -5.70
N THR A 510 -12.61 -11.02 -5.22
CA THR A 510 -13.94 -11.13 -4.61
C THR A 510 -14.92 -11.60 -5.68
N LYS A 511 -14.86 -12.87 -6.05
CA LYS A 511 -15.96 -13.52 -6.78
C LYS A 511 -16.94 -13.97 -5.71
N GLU A 512 -17.99 -13.17 -5.51
CA GLU A 512 -19.20 -13.65 -4.88
C GLU A 512 -19.58 -14.98 -5.53
N VAL A 513 -19.65 -16.02 -4.72
CA VAL A 513 -20.11 -17.35 -5.14
C VAL A 513 -21.58 -17.20 -5.49
N ALA A 514 -21.88 -17.01 -6.77
CA ALA A 514 -23.24 -17.07 -7.29
C ALA A 514 -23.77 -18.50 -7.06
N ASN A 515 -24.56 -18.69 -5.99
CA ASN A 515 -25.34 -19.90 -5.77
C ASN A 515 -26.36 -20.04 -6.91
N PRO A 516 -26.32 -21.12 -7.72
CA PRO A 516 -27.23 -21.28 -8.83
C PRO A 516 -28.50 -21.99 -8.35
N THR A 517 -29.45 -21.28 -7.73
CA THR A 517 -30.82 -21.79 -7.61
C THR A 517 -31.88 -20.68 -7.54
N ASN A 518 -32.91 -20.87 -8.36
CA ASN A 518 -34.24 -20.25 -8.37
C ASN A 518 -34.42 -18.87 -9.01
N GLY A 519 -34.92 -18.92 -10.24
CA GLY A 519 -35.48 -17.77 -10.95
C GLY A 519 -36.84 -17.30 -10.41
N ARG A 520 -37.24 -16.15 -10.98
CA ARG A 520 -38.49 -15.37 -10.83
C ARG A 520 -38.63 -14.59 -9.52
N ARG A 521 -38.48 -13.25 -9.58
CA ARG A 521 -39.60 -12.28 -9.63
C ARG A 521 -39.20 -10.79 -9.56
N THR A 522 -39.87 -10.02 -10.44
CA THR A 522 -40.46 -8.67 -10.28
C THR A 522 -39.64 -7.49 -9.74
N SER A 523 -39.51 -6.49 -10.61
CA SER A 523 -39.22 -5.08 -10.36
C SER A 523 -40.19 -4.41 -9.38
N ILE A 524 -39.69 -3.93 -8.23
CA ILE A 524 -40.30 -2.81 -7.48
C ILE A 524 -39.15 -1.93 -6.97
N SER A 525 -39.03 -0.74 -7.54
CA SER A 525 -38.16 0.35 -7.09
C SER A 525 -38.80 1.06 -5.90
N GLN A 526 -38.13 1.11 -4.76
CA GLN A 526 -38.39 2.15 -3.74
C GLN A 526 -37.07 2.63 -3.15
N ARG A 527 -36.68 3.84 -3.55
CA ARG A 527 -35.63 4.67 -2.90
C ARG A 527 -36.22 5.27 -1.61
N PRO A 528 -35.44 5.43 -0.53
CA PRO A 528 -35.82 6.31 0.57
C PRO A 528 -35.60 7.80 0.19
N PRO A 529 -36.29 8.76 0.84
CA PRO A 529 -36.46 10.12 0.35
C PRO A 529 -35.26 11.03 0.65
N ILE A 530 -34.93 11.88 -0.33
CA ILE A 530 -34.00 13.00 -0.21
C ILE A 530 -34.80 14.20 0.31
N TYR A 531 -34.41 14.77 1.45
CA TYR A 531 -34.84 16.11 1.87
C TYR A 531 -33.82 17.12 1.37
N ASN A 532 -34.29 18.04 0.52
CA ASN A 532 -33.55 19.20 0.05
C ASN A 532 -33.28 20.18 1.19
N ASN A 533 -32.06 20.72 1.26
CA ASN A 533 -31.82 22.06 1.79
C ASN A 533 -31.03 22.86 0.77
N SER A 534 -31.58 24.03 0.48
CA SER A 534 -31.18 25.06 -0.47
C SER A 534 -29.99 25.89 0.02
N LEU A 535 -29.16 26.26 -0.97
CA LEU A 535 -28.38 27.49 -1.18
C LEU A 535 -28.09 28.38 0.04
N ASP A 536 -26.80 28.54 0.36
CA ASP A 536 -26.12 29.85 0.41
C ASP A 536 -24.59 29.65 0.32
N ASP A 537 -23.95 30.54 -0.42
CA ASP A 537 -22.53 30.58 -0.78
C ASP A 537 -21.61 30.84 0.42
N GLU A 538 -20.50 30.09 0.50
CA GLU A 538 -19.20 30.62 0.94
C GLU A 538 -18.05 29.66 0.57
N GLU A 539 -17.04 30.21 -0.10
CA GLU A 539 -15.92 29.53 -0.73
C GLU A 539 -15.03 28.77 0.27
N SER A 540 -15.18 27.44 0.27
CA SER A 540 -14.14 26.50 0.67
C SER A 540 -14.38 25.16 -0.04
N PHE A 541 -14.14 25.14 -1.35
CA PHE A 541 -14.35 23.96 -2.18
C PHE A 541 -13.25 22.92 -1.93
N SER A 542 -13.45 22.13 -0.88
CA SER A 542 -12.92 20.77 -0.78
C SER A 542 -13.40 19.99 -2.00
N TYR A 543 -12.50 19.28 -2.69
CA TYR A 543 -12.83 18.35 -3.77
C TYR A 543 -13.99 17.43 -3.36
N SER A 544 -15.20 17.78 -3.79
CA SER A 544 -16.32 16.85 -3.85
C SER A 544 -16.03 15.93 -5.02
N ILE A 545 -15.26 14.88 -4.74
CA ILE A 545 -15.19 13.68 -5.55
C ILE A 545 -16.64 13.19 -5.65
N SER A 546 -17.29 13.48 -6.78
CA SER A 546 -18.47 12.75 -7.20
C SER A 546 -18.08 11.29 -7.25
N SER A 547 -18.55 10.59 -6.23
CA SER A 547 -18.32 9.20 -5.90
C SER A 547 -18.65 8.29 -7.08
N SER A 548 -17.63 7.93 -7.86
CA SER A 548 -17.60 6.67 -8.60
C SER A 548 -17.15 5.59 -7.62
N SER A 549 -18.10 4.83 -7.10
CA SER A 549 -17.91 3.78 -6.12
C SER A 549 -16.99 2.67 -6.67
N SER A 550 -15.72 2.76 -6.32
CA SER A 550 -14.81 1.62 -6.15
C SER A 550 -14.36 1.64 -4.70
N VAL A 551 -15.31 1.30 -3.84
CA VAL A 551 -15.00 0.61 -2.59
C VAL A 551 -14.18 -0.60 -3.04
N ASN A 552 -12.87 -0.58 -2.80
CA ASN A 552 -12.17 -1.83 -2.53
C ASN A 552 -12.96 -2.42 -1.37
N THR A 553 -13.85 -3.35 -1.67
CA THR A 553 -14.45 -4.24 -0.70
C THR A 553 -13.25 -4.98 -0.10
N PHE A 554 -12.73 -4.42 0.98
CA PHE A 554 -12.02 -5.19 1.97
C PHE A 554 -13.07 -6.10 2.58
N ASP A 555 -13.31 -7.22 1.91
CA ASP A 555 -13.93 -8.35 2.55
C ASP A 555 -12.89 -8.89 3.53
N ARG A 556 -12.93 -8.34 4.75
CA ARG A 556 -12.04 -8.70 5.85
C ARG A 556 -12.77 -8.54 7.17
N GLY A 557 -13.23 -9.68 7.66
CA GLY A 557 -13.55 -9.86 9.08
C GLY A 557 -14.98 -10.29 9.38
N ALA A 558 -15.51 -11.25 8.61
CA ALA A 558 -16.49 -12.25 9.07
C ALA A 558 -16.60 -13.28 7.93
N ASN A 559 -16.22 -14.52 8.18
CA ASN A 559 -16.00 -15.61 7.21
C ASN A 559 -14.68 -15.56 6.41
N ASP A 560 -13.56 -15.61 7.14
CA ASP A 560 -12.40 -16.39 6.66
C ASP A 560 -12.80 -17.88 6.79
N GLU A 561 -13.76 -18.34 5.96
CA GLU A 561 -13.79 -19.76 5.64
C GLU A 561 -12.40 -20.07 5.09
N MET A 562 -11.70 -21.03 5.68
CA MET A 562 -10.43 -21.54 5.15
C MET A 562 -10.60 -21.75 3.65
N VAL A 563 -10.13 -20.80 2.85
CA VAL A 563 -10.09 -20.96 1.40
C VAL A 563 -9.27 -22.22 1.19
N PRO A 564 -9.79 -23.26 0.51
CA PRO A 564 -9.06 -24.50 0.34
C PRO A 564 -7.66 -24.17 -0.16
N GLN A 565 -6.64 -24.65 0.54
CA GLN A 565 -5.24 -24.35 0.26
C GLN A 565 -4.90 -24.52 -1.23
N ASP A 566 -5.62 -25.42 -1.90
CA ASP A 566 -5.57 -25.71 -3.33
C ASP A 566 -5.91 -24.53 -4.24
N VAL A 567 -6.91 -23.70 -3.92
CA VAL A 567 -7.33 -22.54 -4.76
C VAL A 567 -6.32 -21.40 -4.67
N SER A 568 -5.84 -21.13 -3.46
CA SER A 568 -4.77 -20.15 -3.19
C SER A 568 -3.47 -20.56 -3.91
N ASN A 569 -3.12 -21.84 -3.86
CA ASN A 569 -1.96 -22.39 -4.56
C ASN A 569 -2.09 -22.31 -6.09
N GLN A 570 -3.28 -22.54 -6.67
CA GLN A 570 -3.49 -22.44 -8.12
C GLN A 570 -3.24 -21.01 -8.64
N ARG A 571 -3.71 -19.99 -7.91
CA ARG A 571 -3.50 -18.59 -8.30
C ARG A 571 -2.06 -18.15 -8.07
N ALA A 572 -1.43 -18.57 -6.97
CA ALA A 572 0.01 -18.40 -6.76
C ALA A 572 0.83 -18.94 -7.94
N VAL A 573 0.52 -20.16 -8.40
CA VAL A 573 1.14 -20.77 -9.58
C VAL A 573 0.89 -19.94 -10.84
N SER A 574 -0.33 -19.43 -11.04
CA SER A 574 -0.65 -18.59 -12.21
C SER A 574 0.16 -17.29 -12.25
N VAL A 575 0.36 -16.64 -11.10
CA VAL A 575 1.15 -15.42 -10.96
C VAL A 575 2.62 -15.68 -11.27
N ILE A 576 3.19 -16.75 -10.70
CA ILE A 576 4.57 -17.15 -10.97
C ILE A 576 4.76 -17.53 -12.44
N ASN A 577 3.81 -18.27 -13.03
CA ASN A 577 3.84 -18.59 -14.46
C ASN A 577 3.77 -17.32 -15.30
N ARG A 578 2.92 -16.35 -14.94
CA ARG A 578 2.86 -15.05 -15.63
C ARG A 578 4.20 -14.32 -15.58
N ILE A 579 4.86 -14.27 -14.43
CA ILE A 579 6.20 -13.66 -14.28
C ILE A 579 7.24 -14.40 -15.13
N LYS A 580 7.23 -15.75 -15.12
CA LYS A 580 8.11 -16.57 -15.96
C LYS A 580 7.89 -16.29 -17.45
N MET A 581 6.64 -16.09 -17.88
CA MET A 581 6.33 -15.73 -19.27
C MET A 581 6.88 -14.34 -19.62
N LYS A 582 6.78 -13.34 -18.74
CA LYS A 582 7.38 -12.02 -18.94
C LYS A 582 8.91 -12.09 -19.04
N LEU A 583 9.56 -12.81 -18.13
CA LEU A 583 11.03 -12.97 -18.12
C LEU A 583 11.56 -13.85 -19.27
N SER A 584 10.70 -14.62 -19.94
CA SER A 584 11.09 -15.42 -21.11
C SER A 584 10.69 -14.78 -22.44
N GLY A 585 9.97 -13.65 -22.43
CA GLY A 585 9.48 -12.98 -23.65
C GLY A 585 8.30 -13.68 -24.31
N ARG A 586 7.51 -14.46 -23.57
CA ARG A 586 6.37 -15.26 -24.08
C ARG A 586 5.01 -14.69 -23.68
N ASP A 587 4.96 -13.45 -23.22
CA ASP A 587 3.82 -12.90 -22.48
C ASP A 587 2.71 -12.28 -23.34
N PHE A 588 2.94 -12.09 -24.65
CA PHE A 588 1.97 -11.57 -25.61
C PHE A 588 1.25 -12.69 -26.36
N ASN A 589 1.99 -13.45 -27.17
CA ASN A 589 1.49 -14.61 -27.91
C ASN A 589 2.18 -15.83 -27.33
N GLY A 590 1.46 -16.64 -26.54
CA GLY A 590 2.05 -17.72 -25.72
C GLY A 590 2.89 -18.78 -26.46
N ASN A 591 2.91 -18.77 -27.79
CA ASN A 591 3.74 -19.63 -28.63
C ASN A 591 5.03 -18.96 -29.14
N ASP A 592 5.09 -17.62 -29.21
CA ASP A 592 6.22 -16.88 -29.78
C ASP A 592 7.15 -16.39 -28.66
N VAL A 593 8.46 -16.58 -28.86
CA VAL A 593 9.49 -16.03 -27.97
C VAL A 593 9.97 -14.71 -28.56
N LEU A 594 9.61 -13.61 -27.92
CA LEU A 594 10.10 -12.28 -28.27
C LEU A 594 11.52 -12.09 -27.75
N ASP A 595 12.36 -11.48 -28.58
CA ASP A 595 13.64 -10.93 -28.13
C ASP A 595 13.40 -9.71 -27.23
N VAL A 596 14.46 -9.19 -26.61
CA VAL A 596 14.34 -8.07 -25.67
C VAL A 596 13.80 -6.83 -26.37
N THR A 597 14.33 -6.50 -27.53
CA THR A 597 13.94 -5.29 -28.28
C THR A 597 12.48 -5.35 -28.67
N LYS A 598 11.99 -6.46 -29.26
CA LYS A 598 10.59 -6.56 -29.66
C LYS A 598 9.62 -6.60 -28.49
N GLN A 599 10.03 -7.21 -27.37
CA GLN A 599 9.23 -7.17 -26.15
C GLN A 599 9.11 -5.74 -25.63
N VAL A 600 10.22 -4.99 -25.56
CA VAL A 600 10.24 -3.59 -25.11
C VAL A 600 9.40 -2.71 -26.05
N ASP A 601 9.49 -2.90 -27.37
CA ASP A 601 8.64 -2.22 -28.36
C ASP A 601 7.16 -2.41 -28.04
N ASN A 602 6.72 -3.67 -27.92
CA ASN A 602 5.31 -3.97 -27.67
C ASN A 602 4.83 -3.39 -26.33
N LEU A 603 5.69 -3.33 -25.31
CA LEU A 603 5.35 -2.74 -24.02
C LEU A 603 5.19 -1.22 -24.10
N ILE A 604 6.09 -0.56 -24.83
CA ILE A 604 6.00 0.88 -25.10
C ILE A 604 4.71 1.17 -25.87
N ASP A 605 4.43 0.44 -26.94
CA ASP A 605 3.22 0.59 -27.75
C ASP A 605 1.95 0.42 -26.90
N GLN A 606 1.92 -0.55 -25.99
CA GLN A 606 0.80 -0.72 -25.07
C GLN A 606 0.66 0.43 -24.07
N ALA A 607 1.78 0.94 -23.55
CA ALA A 607 1.80 2.01 -22.55
C ALA A 607 1.43 3.38 -23.14
N THR A 608 1.73 3.63 -24.41
CA THR A 608 1.42 4.87 -25.13
C THR A 608 0.12 4.79 -25.95
N SER A 609 -0.48 3.60 -26.06
CA SER A 609 -1.73 3.42 -26.79
C SER A 609 -2.85 4.27 -26.19
N VAL A 610 -3.35 5.21 -27.00
CA VAL A 610 -4.44 6.11 -26.63
C VAL A 610 -5.71 5.33 -26.29
N GLN A 611 -5.97 4.22 -27.00
CA GLN A 611 -7.10 3.34 -26.72
C GLN A 611 -7.01 2.70 -25.34
N ASN A 612 -5.79 2.40 -24.86
CA ASN A 612 -5.59 1.86 -23.52
C ASN A 612 -5.70 2.96 -22.46
N LEU A 613 -5.04 4.10 -22.69
CA LEU A 613 -5.02 5.23 -21.77
C LEU A 613 -6.41 5.84 -21.53
N CYS A 614 -7.24 5.95 -22.57
CA CYS A 614 -8.58 6.55 -22.45
C CYS A 614 -9.55 5.70 -21.62
N GLN A 615 -9.24 4.40 -21.39
CA GLN A 615 -10.03 3.50 -20.56
C GLN A 615 -9.69 3.59 -19.07
N CYS A 616 -8.55 4.17 -18.71
CA CYS A 616 -8.16 4.40 -17.33
C CYS A 616 -9.18 5.32 -16.63
N TYR A 617 -9.40 5.09 -15.33
CA TYR A 617 -10.28 5.94 -14.54
C TYR A 617 -9.74 7.37 -14.45
N VAL A 618 -10.61 8.37 -14.25
CA VAL A 618 -10.24 9.80 -14.32
C VAL A 618 -9.13 10.18 -13.33
N GLY A 619 -9.19 9.65 -12.10
CA GLY A 619 -8.16 9.89 -11.08
C GLY A 619 -6.79 9.31 -11.40
N TRP A 620 -6.70 8.37 -12.34
CA TRP A 620 -5.43 7.91 -12.89
C TRP A 620 -4.74 9.01 -13.71
N CYS A 621 -5.49 10.05 -14.12
CA CYS A 621 -5.03 11.19 -14.91
C CYS A 621 -4.31 10.76 -16.21
N PRO A 622 -4.98 10.01 -17.12
CA PRO A 622 -4.34 9.53 -18.35
C PRO A 622 -3.96 10.63 -19.32
N PHE A 623 -4.60 11.79 -19.22
CA PHE A 623 -4.38 12.99 -20.02
C PHE A 623 -3.14 13.80 -19.58
N TRP A 624 -2.59 13.50 -18.40
CA TRP A 624 -1.32 14.04 -17.93
C TRP A 624 -0.16 13.28 -18.51
#